data_AF-A0A3D0H383-F1
#
_entry.id   AF-A0A3D0H383-F1
#
_cell.length_a   1.000
_cell.length_b   1.000
_cell.length_c   1.000
_cell.angle_alpha   90.00
_cell.angle_beta   90.00
_cell.angle_gamma   90.00
#
_symmetry.space_group_name_H-M   'P 1'
#
loop_
_entity.id
_entity.type
_entity.pdbx_description
1 polymer ?
#
loop_
_entity_poly.entity_id
_entity_poly.type
_entity_poly.pdbx_seq_one_letter_code
_entity_poly.pdbx_strand_id
1 'polypeptide(L)' 'CHPGDCHYIEGNFYARRKFAFLKSLLEHTGLEPGRIHFSWISSAEATKYVDVAVEVIEAVRRLGPLSGFQKPATSVRPK' A
#
# COMPACT_ATOMS: atom_id res chain seq x y z
N CYS A 1 -10.56 3.28 8.66
CA CYS A 1 -11.97 3.77 8.62
C CYS A 1 -12.57 3.48 7.27
N HIS A 2 -13.81 2.99 7.23
CA HIS A 2 -14.59 2.93 6.00
C HIS A 2 -15.00 4.33 5.53
N PRO A 3 -15.37 4.50 4.25
CA PRO A 3 -16.07 5.70 3.79
C PRO A 3 -17.27 6.01 4.70
N GLY A 4 -17.40 7.26 5.15
CA GLY A 4 -18.40 7.67 6.14
C GLY A 4 -17.97 7.51 7.61
N ASP A 5 -17.10 6.56 7.94
CA ASP A 5 -16.66 6.28 9.32
C ASP A 5 -15.33 6.96 9.68
N CYS A 6 -14.95 8.02 8.96
CA CYS A 6 -13.71 8.72 9.29
C CYS A 6 -13.87 9.42 10.62
N HIS A 7 -12.94 9.18 11.56
CA HIS A 7 -12.90 9.93 12.82
C HIS A 7 -12.77 11.44 12.59
N TYR A 8 -12.11 11.82 11.50
CA TYR A 8 -11.91 13.21 11.07
C TYR A 8 -12.84 13.59 9.92
N ILE A 9 -14.03 12.99 9.86
CA ILE A 9 -15.15 13.28 8.94
C ILE A 9 -14.85 12.90 7.48
N GLU A 10 -13.85 13.52 6.87
CA GLU A 10 -13.60 13.41 5.42
C GLU A 10 -12.18 12.96 5.05
N GLY A 11 -11.29 12.77 6.04
CA GLY A 11 -9.88 12.42 5.82
C GLY A 11 -9.65 11.23 4.88
N ASN A 12 -10.50 10.20 5.01
CA ASN A 12 -10.50 9.02 4.13
C ASN A 12 -10.83 9.36 2.66
N PHE A 13 -11.78 10.27 2.38
CA PHE A 13 -12.13 10.67 1.01
C PHE A 13 -10.98 11.43 0.34
N TYR A 14 -10.27 12.30 1.08
CA TYR A 14 -9.04 12.93 0.60
C TYR A 14 -7.96 11.89 0.32
N ALA A 15 -7.76 10.92 1.21
CA ALA A 15 -6.81 9.84 1.01
C ALA A 15 -7.14 9.00 -0.23
N ARG A 16 -8.41 8.64 -0.46
CA ARG A 16 -8.86 7.90 -1.66
C ARG A 16 -8.50 8.64 -2.95
N ARG A 17 -8.79 9.95 -3.02
CA ARG A 17 -8.47 10.79 -4.19
C ARG A 17 -6.96 10.88 -4.42
N LYS A 18 -6.19 11.13 -3.35
CA LYS A 18 -4.72 11.18 -3.43
C LYS A 18 -4.13 9.84 -3.86
N PHE A 19 -4.65 8.73 -3.34
CA PHE A 19 -4.19 7.40 -3.70
C PHE A 19 -4.43 7.09 -5.18
N ALA A 20 -5.60 7.43 -5.72
CA ALA A 20 -5.88 7.23 -7.14
C ALA A 20 -4.85 7.93 -8.04
N PHE A 21 -4.56 9.21 -7.76
CA PHE A 21 -3.54 9.96 -8.48
C PHE A 21 -2.13 9.38 -8.27
N LEU A 22 -1.74 9.14 -7.02
CA LEU A 22 -0.43 8.58 -6.67
C LEU A 22 -0.20 7.23 -7.36
N LYS A 23 -1.23 6.38 -7.41
CA LYS A 23 -1.14 5.07 -8.06
C LYS A 23 -0.81 5.21 -9.54
N SER A 24 -1.60 6.02 -10.26
CA SER A 24 -1.36 6.28 -11.68
C SER A 24 0.01 6.92 -11.93
N LEU A 25 0.43 7.84 -11.06
CA LEU A 25 1.75 8.48 -11.17
C LEU A 25 2.88 7.47 -10.99
N LEU A 26 2.83 6.63 -9.96
CA LEU A 26 3.89 5.65 -9.70
C LEU A 26 3.96 4.60 -10.82
N GLU A 27 2.82 4.12 -11.30
CA GLU A 27 2.76 3.22 -12.45
C GLU A 27 3.36 3.88 -13.70
N HIS A 28 3.06 5.16 -13.94
CA HIS A 28 3.66 5.93 -15.02
C HIS A 28 5.18 6.09 -14.90
N THR A 29 5.72 6.19 -13.68
CA THR A 29 7.18 6.26 -13.44
C THR A 29 7.89 4.91 -13.56
N GLY A 30 7.15 3.82 -13.85
CA GLY A 30 7.71 2.48 -14.03
C GLY A 30 7.58 1.56 -12.82
N LEU A 31 6.81 1.94 -11.78
CA LEU A 31 6.46 1.01 -10.71
C LEU A 31 5.47 -0.03 -11.23
N GLU A 32 5.78 -1.31 -11.03
CA GLU A 32 4.94 -2.40 -11.53
C GLU A 32 3.54 -2.37 -10.86
N PRO A 33 2.46 -2.55 -11.64
CA PRO A 33 1.11 -2.65 -11.07
C PRO A 33 1.04 -3.76 -10.02
N GLY A 34 0.38 -3.48 -8.90
CA GLY A 34 0.26 -4.41 -7.78
C GLY A 34 1.36 -4.33 -6.73
N ARG A 35 2.24 -3.31 -6.77
CA ARG A 35 3.17 -3.00 -5.66
C ARG A 35 2.58 -2.09 -4.58
N ILE A 36 1.51 -1.37 -4.89
CA ILE A 36 0.82 -0.47 -3.97
C ILE A 36 -0.64 -0.89 -3.84
N HIS A 37 -1.11 -0.93 -2.61
CA HIS A 37 -2.44 -1.43 -2.25
C HIS A 37 -3.15 -0.43 -1.36
N PHE A 38 -4.47 -0.48 -1.40
CA PHE A 38 -5.33 0.38 -0.61
C PHE A 38 -6.54 -0.41 -0.15
N SER A 39 -6.88 -0.33 1.13
CA SER A 39 -8.05 -1.02 1.70
C SER A 39 -8.70 -0.19 2.81
N TRP A 40 -9.99 -0.46 3.04
CA TRP A 40 -10.76 0.12 4.12
C TRP A 40 -10.92 -0.90 5.23
N ILE A 41 -10.35 -0.60 6.39
CA ILE A 41 -10.37 -1.50 7.55
C ILE A 41 -10.72 -0.65 8.79
N SER A 42 -11.68 -1.11 9.57
CA SER A 42 -12.06 -0.56 10.87
C SER A 42 -11.26 -1.21 12.01
N SER A 43 -11.35 -0.67 13.22
CA SER A 43 -10.69 -1.24 14.40
C SER A 43 -11.22 -2.62 14.81
N ALA A 44 -12.41 -3.00 14.37
CA ALA A 44 -13.04 -4.29 14.67
C ALA A 44 -12.76 -5.38 13.63
N GLU A 45 -12.10 -5.05 12.51
CA GLU A 45 -11.89 -5.95 11.36
C GLU A 45 -10.49 -6.61 11.37
N ALA A 46 -10.09 -7.18 12.52
CA ALA A 46 -8.76 -7.80 12.66
C ALA A 46 -8.52 -8.94 11.66
N THR A 47 -9.52 -9.82 11.45
CA THR A 47 -9.40 -10.94 10.48
C THR A 47 -9.17 -10.43 9.07
N LYS A 48 -9.98 -9.45 8.63
CA LYS A 48 -9.81 -8.83 7.31
C LYS A 48 -8.44 -8.15 7.16
N TYR A 49 -7.90 -7.55 8.22
CA TYR A 49 -6.55 -7.00 8.18
C TYR A 49 -5.52 -8.09 7.87
N VAL A 50 -5.62 -9.25 8.52
CA VAL A 50 -4.75 -10.39 8.25
C VAL A 50 -4.89 -10.84 6.80
N ASP A 51 -6.12 -11.02 6.32
CA ASP A 51 -6.38 -11.47 4.94
C ASP A 51 -5.79 -10.50 3.90
N VAL A 52 -6.05 -9.20 4.06
CA VAL A 52 -5.50 -8.16 3.19
C VAL A 52 -3.97 -8.12 3.27
N ALA A 53 -3.37 -8.28 4.45
CA ALA A 53 -1.93 -8.32 4.59
C ALA A 53 -1.31 -9.51 3.85
N VAL A 54 -1.93 -10.69 3.94
CA VAL A 54 -1.52 -11.89 3.19
C VAL A 54 -1.64 -11.65 1.68
N GLU A 55 -2.74 -11.07 1.21
CA GLU A 55 -2.92 -10.74 -0.21
C GLU A 55 -1.84 -9.80 -0.74
N VAL A 56 -1.50 -8.76 0.03
CA VAL A 56 -0.41 -7.82 -0.31
C VAL A 56 0.94 -8.55 -0.38
N ILE A 57 1.25 -9.39 0.60
CA ILE A 57 2.50 -10.16 0.65
C ILE A 57 2.60 -11.06 -0.58
N GLU A 58 1.54 -11.80 -0.91
CA GLU A 58 1.52 -12.71 -2.05
C GLU A 58 1.60 -11.96 -3.38
N ALA A 59 0.94 -10.80 -3.51
CA ALA A 59 1.07 -9.95 -4.69
C ALA A 59 2.52 -9.48 -4.91
N VAL A 60 3.17 -8.98 -3.86
CA VAL A 60 4.55 -8.50 -3.93
C VAL A 60 5.53 -9.66 -4.18
N ARG A 61 5.33 -10.83 -3.56
CA ARG A 61 6.15 -12.03 -3.79
C ARG A 61 6.13 -12.46 -5.25
N ARG A 62 4.96 -12.46 -5.89
CA ARG A 62 4.82 -12.80 -7.33
C ARG A 62 5.54 -11.81 -8.24
N LEU A 63 5.59 -10.53 -7.87
CA LEU A 63 6.31 -9.49 -8.63
C LEU A 63 7.82 -9.53 -8.42
N GLY A 64 8.30 -10.25 -7.40
CA GLY A 64 9.72 -10.32 -7.06
C GLY A 64 10.31 -8.98 -6.60
N PRO A 65 11.65 -8.95 -6.42
CA PRO A 65 12.38 -7.74 -6.02
C PRO A 65 12.12 -6.58 -6.98
N LEU A 66 12.09 -5.37 -6.43
CA LEU A 66 11.94 -4.16 -7.23
C LEU A 66 13.18 -3.93 -8.11
N SER A 67 12.99 -3.94 -9.42
CA SER A 67 14.06 -3.69 -10.40
C SER A 67 14.00 -2.22 -10.84
N GLY A 68 15.10 -1.47 -10.73
CA GLY A 68 15.20 -0.09 -11.23
C GLY A 68 14.87 1.04 -10.23
N PHE A 69 14.31 0.75 -9.06
CA PHE A 69 14.04 1.72 -8.00
C PHE A 69 14.76 1.32 -6.68
N GLN A 70 16.06 1.04 -6.79
CA GLN A 70 16.87 0.64 -5.63
C GLN A 70 17.38 1.87 -4.89
N LYS A 71 17.12 1.94 -3.59
CA LYS A 71 17.95 2.73 -2.68
C LYS A 71 19.34 2.08 -2.68
N PRO A 72 20.46 2.83 -2.83
CA PRO A 72 21.79 2.23 -2.72
C PRO A 72 21.88 1.48 -1.40
N ALA A 73 22.34 0.22 -1.47
CA ALA A 73 22.32 -0.69 -0.33
C ALA A 73 23.06 -0.05 0.86
N THR A 74 22.32 0.41 1.87
CA THR A 74 22.90 0.70 3.18
C THR A 74 23.24 -0.64 3.82
N SER A 75 24.53 -0.92 3.93
CA SER A 75 25.05 -2.06 4.68
C SER A 75 24.49 -2.01 6.10
N VAL A 76 23.62 -2.96 6.42
CA VAL A 76 23.20 -3.20 7.80
C VAL A 76 24.44 -3.71 8.53
N ARG A 77 25.02 -2.92 9.44
CA ARG A 77 26.05 -3.42 10.35
C ARG A 77 25.41 -4.48 11.25
N PRO A 78 26.01 -5.68 11.40
CA PRO A 78 25.57 -6.62 12.41
C PRO A 78 25.77 -5.99 13.80
N LYS A 79 24.81 -6.26 14.69
CA LYS A 79 24.83 -5.82 16.08
C LYS A 79 25.91 -6.52 16.87
#